data_AF-A0A317UB94-F1
#
_entry.id   AF-A0A317UB94-F1
#
_cell.length_a   1.000
_cell.length_b   1.000
_cell.length_c   1.000
_cell.angle_alpha   90.00
_cell.angle_beta   90.00
_cell.angle_gamma   90.00
#
_symmetry.space_group_name_H-M   'P 1'
#
loop_
_entity.id
_entity.type
_entity.pdbx_description
1 polymer ?
#
loop_
_entity_poly.entity_id
_entity_poly.type
_entity_poly.pdbx_seq_one_letter_code
_entity_poly.pdbx_strand_id
1 'polypeptide(L)'
;MSVKVIEKNAGEKIPFTESGYKLNFDDMLAIKCDKYQKDWPVHKDICMDADGDLTMGTGDGLFYVAEVDIPAREYEQQEESNQEGEGKAPVAKKLDMSQVTVTLWGLENPVAADDEEEE
;
A
#
# COMPACT_ATOMS: atom_id res chain seq x y z
N MET A 1 12.78 -9.08 1.66
CA MET A 1 12.47 -7.65 1.70
C MET A 1 11.18 -7.48 2.47
N SER A 2 11.20 -6.70 3.55
CA SER A 2 10.02 -6.38 4.36
C SER A 2 9.52 -4.99 3.99
N VAL A 3 8.26 -4.69 4.26
CA VAL A 3 7.69 -3.37 4.01
C VAL A 3 8.31 -2.29 4.89
N LYS A 4 8.30 -1.05 4.41
CA LYS A 4 8.63 0.12 5.24
C LYS A 4 7.42 0.44 6.10
N VAL A 5 7.63 0.59 7.40
CA VAL A 5 6.57 0.98 8.35
C VAL A 5 6.87 2.39 8.84
N ILE A 6 5.86 3.25 8.77
CA ILE A 6 5.92 4.63 9.26
C ILE A 6 4.81 4.80 10.29
N GLU A 7 5.15 5.32 11.46
CA GLU A 7 4.17 5.68 12.49
C GLU A 7 3.85 7.17 12.37
N LYS A 8 2.60 7.49 12.02
CA LYS A 8 2.22 8.88 11.73
C LYS A 8 2.03 9.73 12.99
N ASN A 9 1.44 9.13 14.01
CA ASN A 9 1.16 9.71 15.33
C ASN A 9 1.59 8.73 16.44
N ALA A 10 1.71 9.20 17.67
CA ALA A 10 1.95 8.34 18.83
C ALA A 10 0.69 7.54 19.20
N GLY A 11 0.85 6.41 19.89
CA GLY A 11 -0.24 5.58 20.43
C GLY A 11 -0.33 4.18 19.85
N GLU A 12 -1.31 3.40 20.30
CA GLU A 12 -1.54 2.02 19.85
C GLU A 12 -1.91 1.96 18.36
N LYS A 13 -1.23 1.10 17.61
CA LYS A 13 -1.42 0.91 16.16
C LYS A 13 -2.13 -0.40 15.91
N ILE A 14 -2.86 -0.47 14.79
CA ILE A 14 -3.45 -1.74 14.36
C ILE A 14 -2.35 -2.79 14.11
N PRO A 15 -2.48 -4.02 14.62
CA PRO A 15 -1.54 -5.06 14.29
C PRO A 15 -1.67 -5.41 12.81
N PHE A 16 -0.54 -5.59 12.14
CA PHE A 16 -0.53 -6.09 10.78
C PHE A 16 0.54 -7.17 10.60
N THR A 17 0.33 -8.03 9.61
CA THR A 17 1.26 -9.09 9.24
C THR A 17 1.56 -9.03 7.75
N GLU A 18 2.84 -9.21 7.42
CA GLU A 18 3.29 -9.35 6.03
C GLU A 18 3.44 -10.83 5.66
N SER A 19 2.98 -11.20 4.47
CA SER A 19 3.07 -12.56 3.94
C SER A 19 3.27 -12.52 2.42
N GLY A 20 4.52 -12.53 1.99
CA GLY A 20 4.88 -12.38 0.57
C GLY A 20 4.49 -10.99 0.07
N TYR A 21 3.50 -10.92 -0.83
CA TYR A 21 2.93 -9.66 -1.34
C TYR A 21 1.63 -9.25 -0.63
N LYS A 22 1.22 -9.97 0.41
CA LYS A 22 -0.01 -9.72 1.15
C LYS A 22 0.31 -9.00 2.46
N LEU A 23 -0.44 -7.94 2.75
CA LEU A 23 -0.52 -7.29 4.04
C LEU A 23 -1.88 -7.61 4.65
N ASN A 24 -1.91 -8.10 5.89
CA ASN A 24 -3.14 -8.41 6.61
C ASN A 24 -3.20 -7.54 7.88
N PHE A 25 -4.27 -6.76 8.03
CA PHE A 25 -4.53 -5.85 9.13
C PHE A 25 -5.60 -6.47 10.04
N ASP A 26 -5.24 -6.69 11.30
CA ASP A 26 -6.07 -7.27 12.37
C ASP A 26 -6.79 -8.59 12.03
N ASP A 27 -6.29 -9.34 11.05
CA ASP A 27 -6.96 -10.51 10.46
C ASP A 27 -8.33 -10.22 9.80
N MET A 28 -8.77 -8.96 9.82
CA MET A 28 -10.03 -8.49 9.24
C MET A 28 -9.89 -8.14 7.76
N LEU A 29 -8.81 -7.44 7.39
CA LEU A 29 -8.64 -6.88 6.05
C LEU A 29 -7.27 -7.20 5.47
N ALA A 30 -7.24 -7.80 4.29
CA ALA A 30 -6.01 -8.17 3.61
C ALA A 30 -5.87 -7.55 2.22
N ILE A 31 -4.76 -6.87 1.98
CA ILE A 31 -4.39 -6.24 0.71
C ILE A 31 -3.30 -7.06 0.03
N LYS A 32 -3.45 -7.32 -1.27
CA LYS A 32 -2.40 -7.94 -2.11
C LYS A 32 -1.71 -6.87 -2.95
N CYS A 33 -0.55 -6.40 -2.52
CA CYS A 33 0.16 -5.29 -3.15
C CYS A 33 0.50 -5.57 -4.63
N ASP A 34 0.82 -6.83 -4.99
CA ASP A 34 1.11 -7.21 -6.38
C ASP A 34 -0.09 -7.03 -7.32
N LYS A 35 -1.31 -7.24 -6.81
CA LYS A 35 -2.55 -7.12 -7.58
C LYS A 35 -2.94 -5.66 -7.80
N TYR A 36 -2.63 -4.80 -6.84
CA TYR A 36 -2.91 -3.39 -6.91
C TYR A 36 -1.82 -2.60 -7.63
N GLN A 37 -0.59 -3.12 -7.74
CA GLN A 37 0.50 -2.44 -8.45
C GLN A 37 0.10 -2.11 -9.90
N LYS A 38 0.25 -0.84 -10.27
CA LYS A 38 0.03 -0.31 -11.61
C LYS A 38 1.32 0.30 -12.15
N ASP A 39 1.25 0.82 -13.37
CA ASP A 39 2.30 1.63 -13.99
C ASP A 39 2.51 2.98 -13.30
N TRP A 40 1.65 3.35 -12.36
CA TRP A 40 1.72 4.53 -11.51
C TRP A 40 1.67 4.12 -10.03
N PRO A 41 2.17 4.98 -9.10
CA PRO A 41 2.06 4.70 -7.67
C PRO A 41 0.59 4.61 -7.26
N VAL A 42 0.27 3.62 -6.44
CA VAL A 42 -1.08 3.35 -5.94
C VAL A 42 -1.09 3.52 -4.44
N HIS A 43 -1.93 4.44 -3.98
CA HIS A 43 -2.19 4.70 -2.58
C HIS A 43 -3.47 3.99 -2.15
N LYS A 44 -3.45 3.30 -1.01
CA LYS A 44 -4.60 2.59 -0.46
C LYS A 44 -4.79 2.91 1.01
N ASP A 45 -5.87 3.62 1.28
CA ASP A 45 -6.32 3.96 2.62
C ASP A 45 -7.09 2.80 3.25
N ILE A 46 -6.80 2.52 4.52
CA ILE A 46 -7.54 1.60 5.37
C ILE A 46 -8.10 2.41 6.53
N CYS A 47 -9.43 2.45 6.59
CA CYS A 47 -10.17 3.17 7.61
C CYS A 47 -10.96 2.18 8.47
N MET A 48 -11.36 2.64 9.65
CA MET A 48 -12.29 1.93 10.53
C MET A 48 -13.61 2.69 10.60
N ASP A 49 -14.71 1.95 10.55
CA ASP A 49 -16.06 2.51 10.65
C ASP A 49 -16.52 2.62 12.13
N ALA A 50 -17.77 3.04 12.36
CA ALA A 50 -18.32 3.19 13.72
C ALA A 50 -18.50 1.86 14.46
N ASP A 51 -18.75 0.79 13.74
CA ASP A 51 -18.93 -0.56 14.29
C ASP A 51 -17.59 -1.25 14.60
N GLY A 52 -16.47 -0.64 14.17
CA GLY A 52 -15.12 -1.15 14.39
C GLY A 52 -14.62 -2.10 13.30
N ASP A 53 -15.33 -2.21 12.17
CA ASP A 53 -14.90 -2.96 11.01
C ASP A 53 -13.91 -2.15 10.16
N LEU A 54 -12.94 -2.86 9.57
CA LEU A 54 -11.99 -2.26 8.64
C LEU A 54 -12.58 -2.18 7.24
N THR A 55 -12.48 -1.00 6.65
CA THR A 55 -12.88 -0.72 5.27
C THR A 55 -11.72 -0.16 4.46
N MET A 56 -11.81 -0.35 3.14
CA MET A 56 -10.81 0.10 2.19
C MET A 56 -11.30 1.39 1.52
N GLY A 57 -10.57 2.48 1.71
CA GLY A 57 -10.94 3.83 1.29
C GLY A 57 -11.67 4.62 2.36
N THR A 58 -11.87 5.91 2.09
CA THR A 58 -12.49 6.89 2.99
C THR A 58 -14.02 6.95 2.90
N GLY A 59 -14.63 6.25 1.93
CA GLY A 59 -16.07 6.43 1.62
C GLY A 59 -17.03 5.98 2.71
N ASP A 60 -16.73 4.89 3.41
CA ASP A 60 -17.51 4.38 4.56
C ASP A 60 -16.67 4.41 5.86
N GLY A 61 -15.40 4.83 5.76
CA GLY A 61 -14.48 4.89 6.88
C GLY A 61 -14.70 6.15 7.69
N LEU A 62 -14.71 6.04 9.02
CA LEU A 62 -14.78 7.22 9.89
C LEU A 62 -13.40 7.69 10.30
N PHE A 63 -12.45 6.78 10.48
CA PHE A 63 -11.12 7.11 10.98
C PHE A 63 -10.01 6.40 10.22
N TYR A 64 -8.91 7.10 9.91
CA TYR A 64 -7.71 6.51 9.34
C TYR A 64 -7.03 5.58 10.34
N VAL A 65 -6.68 4.38 9.87
CA VAL A 65 -6.01 3.36 10.69
C VAL A 65 -4.69 2.94 10.08
N ALA A 66 -4.67 2.70 8.77
CA ALA A 66 -3.45 2.41 8.05
C ALA A 66 -3.55 2.92 6.61
N GLU A 67 -2.41 3.08 5.97
CA GLU A 67 -2.30 3.56 4.61
C GLU A 67 -1.16 2.79 3.94
N VAL A 68 -1.38 2.35 2.71
CA VAL A 68 -0.45 1.50 1.97
C VAL A 68 -0.10 2.15 0.64
N ASP A 69 1.14 2.62 0.53
CA ASP A 69 1.73 3.13 -0.70
C ASP A 69 2.45 2.02 -1.44
N ILE A 70 1.96 1.73 -2.65
CA ILE A 70 2.53 0.76 -3.57
C ILE A 70 3.23 1.53 -4.68
N PRO A 71 4.54 1.31 -4.91
CA PRO A 71 5.29 2.00 -5.95
C PRO A 71 4.79 1.60 -7.35
N ALA A 72 5.06 2.48 -8.32
CA ALA A 72 4.85 2.17 -9.73
C ALA A 72 5.64 0.92 -10.16
N ARG A 73 5.12 0.19 -11.15
CA ARG A 73 5.81 -0.95 -11.74
C ARG A 73 7.07 -0.50 -12.46
N GLU A 74 8.20 -1.05 -12.05
CA GLU A 74 9.47 -0.84 -12.73
C GLU A 74 9.63 -1.82 -13.90
N TYR A 75 10.22 -1.32 -14.98
CA TYR A 75 10.50 -2.09 -16.18
C TYR A 75 12.01 -2.15 -16.40
N GLU A 76 12.55 -3.35 -16.57
CA GLU A 76 13.95 -3.50 -16.98
C GLU A 76 14.03 -3.49 -18.49
N GLN A 77 14.80 -2.53 -19.04
CA GLN A 77 15.20 -2.58 -20.44
C GLN A 77 16.17 -3.73 -20.63
N GLN A 78 15.77 -4.69 -21.45
CA GLN A 78 16.62 -5.82 -21.77
C GLN A 78 17.63 -5.36 -22.83
N GLU A 79 18.92 -5.33 -22.48
CA GLU A 79 19.97 -4.95 -23.42
C GLU A 79 19.88 -5.81 -24.69
N GLU A 80 19.87 -5.13 -25.83
CA GLU A 80 19.79 -5.75 -27.15
C GLU A 80 21.09 -6.54 -27.38
N SER A 81 21.01 -7.87 -27.25
CA SER A 81 22.08 -8.75 -27.69
C SER A 81 22.12 -8.67 -29.21
N ASN A 82 22.99 -7.80 -29.72
CA ASN A 82 23.31 -7.52 -31.12
C ASN A 82 23.28 -8.79 -32.00
N GLN A 83 22.11 -9.08 -32.58
CA GLN A 83 21.88 -9.88 -33.78
C GLN A 83 20.38 -9.84 -34.09
N GLU A 84 20.04 -9.05 -35.11
CA GLU A 84 18.77 -9.07 -35.85
C GLU A 84 17.51 -8.55 -35.11
N GLY A 85 17.32 -7.22 -35.17
CA GLY A 85 16.09 -6.66 -35.74
C GLY A 85 14.78 -6.61 -34.95
N GLU A 86 14.71 -7.09 -33.70
CA GLU A 86 13.50 -6.95 -32.88
C GLU A 86 13.87 -6.47 -31.47
N GLY A 87 13.68 -5.16 -31.21
CA GLY A 87 13.84 -4.59 -29.88
C GLY A 87 12.95 -5.34 -28.89
N LYS A 88 13.54 -6.00 -27.89
CA LYS A 88 12.79 -6.76 -26.89
C LYS A 88 11.88 -5.84 -26.10
N ALA A 89 10.61 -6.23 -25.96
CA ALA A 89 9.67 -5.51 -25.11
C ALA A 89 10.20 -5.46 -23.65
N PRO A 90 10.04 -4.33 -22.96
CA PRO A 90 10.48 -4.20 -21.57
C PRO A 90 9.81 -5.25 -20.67
N VAL A 91 10.59 -5.86 -19.78
CA VAL A 91 10.08 -6.87 -18.85
C VAL A 91 9.74 -6.21 -17.52
N ALA A 92 8.51 -6.39 -17.05
CA ALA A 92 8.07 -5.91 -15.74
C ALA A 92 8.85 -6.60 -14.62
N LYS A 93 9.51 -5.80 -13.77
CA LYS A 93 10.11 -6.29 -12.53
C LYS A 93 9.01 -6.76 -11.58
N LYS A 94 9.35 -7.73 -10.73
CA LYS A 94 8.51 -8.11 -9.61
C LYS A 94 8.46 -6.93 -8.62
N LEU A 95 7.31 -6.72 -7.99
CA LEU A 95 7.15 -5.72 -6.93
C LEU A 95 8.20 -5.96 -5.85
N ASP A 96 8.96 -4.93 -5.51
CA ASP A 96 9.83 -4.97 -4.35
C ASP A 96 9.06 -4.49 -3.11
N MET A 97 8.85 -5.39 -2.16
CA MET A 97 8.10 -5.06 -0.94
C MET A 97 8.82 -4.03 -0.06
N SER A 98 10.15 -3.85 -0.17
CA SER A 98 10.84 -2.80 0.60
C SER A 98 10.61 -1.39 0.04
N GLN A 99 10.07 -1.28 -1.17
CA GLN A 99 9.57 -0.01 -1.70
C GLN A 99 8.12 0.28 -1.29
N VAL A 100 7.36 -0.74 -0.85
CA VAL A 100 6.03 -0.55 -0.29
C VAL A 100 6.15 0.10 1.08
N THR A 101 5.35 1.13 1.30
CA THR A 101 5.31 1.85 2.58
C THR A 101 3.94 1.67 3.22
N VAL A 102 3.94 1.36 4.51
CA VAL A 102 2.75 1.22 5.34
C VAL A 102 2.82 2.31 6.40
N THR A 103 1.95 3.29 6.29
CA THR A 103 1.79 4.34 7.29
C THR A 103 0.69 3.90 8.27
N LEU A 104 1.01 3.80 9.55
CA LEU A 104 0.07 3.39 10.60
C LEU A 104 -0.35 4.60 11.43
N TRP A 105 -1.66 4.70 11.66
CA TRP A 105 -2.28 5.69 12.52
C TRP A 105 -2.66 5.08 13.87
N GLY A 106 -2.52 5.89 14.91
CA GLY A 106 -2.80 5.58 16.30
C GLY A 106 -4.29 5.61 16.56
N LEU A 107 -4.80 4.50 17.07
CA LEU A 107 -6.22 4.31 17.39
C LEU A 107 -6.68 5.20 18.56
N GLU A 108 -5.76 5.59 19.44
CA GLU A 108 -6.04 6.46 20.59
C GLU A 108 -6.31 7.93 20.19
N ASN A 109 -5.79 8.36 19.05
CA ASN A 109 -6.04 9.69 18.50
C ASN A 109 -6.45 9.56 17.03
N PRO A 110 -7.67 9.04 16.78
CA PRO A 110 -8.13 8.72 15.44
C PRO A 110 -8.31 10.00 14.63
N VAL A 111 -7.83 9.99 13.40
CA VAL A 111 -7.97 11.10 12.45
C VAL A 111 -9.14 10.80 11.54
N ALA A 112 -10.08 11.73 11.40
CA ALA A 112 -11.28 11.51 10.61
C ALA A 112 -10.91 11.29 9.12
N ALA A 113 -11.55 10.31 8.49
CA ALA A 113 -11.31 9.98 7.08
C ALA A 113 -11.82 11.07 6.11
N ASP A 114 -12.81 11.84 6.55
CA ASP A 114 -13.46 12.96 5.84
C ASP A 114 -12.72 14.30 6.01
N ASP A 115 -11.63 14.32 6.80
CA ASP A 115 -10.78 15.51 6.96
C ASP A 115 -9.85 15.65 5.73
N GLU A 116 -10.44 15.67 4.54
CA GLU A 116 -9.87 16.44 3.43
C GLU A 116 -10.02 17.91 3.86
N GLU A 117 -9.07 18.43 4.65
CA GLU A 117 -9.04 19.88 4.92
C GLU A 117 -9.10 20.60 3.57
N GLU A 118 -10.25 21.24 3.31
CA GLU A 118 -10.43 22.20 2.24
C GLU A 118 -9.36 23.31 2.42
N GLU A 119 -8.26 23.24 1.67
CA GLU A 119 -7.40 24.41 1.38
C GLU A 119 -7.92 25.19 0.16
#